data_AF-A0A4Q2ZB73-F1
#
_entry.id   AF-A0A4Q2ZB73-F1
#
_cell.length_a   1.000
_cell.length_b   1.000
_cell.length_c   1.000
_cell.angle_alpha   90.00
_cell.angle_beta   90.00
_cell.angle_gamma   90.00
#
_symmetry.space_group_name_H-M   'P 1'
#
loop_
_entity.id
_entity.type
_entity.pdbx_description
1 polymer ?
#
loop_
_entity_poly.entity_id
_entity_poly.type
_entity_poly.pdbx_seq_one_letter_code
_entity_poly.pdbx_strand_id
1 'polypeptide(L)'
;MAETTHVLEHPPAGSAADWTIPQNWEAYTAAEHATWDTLYARQAKLLPGRASKAYLKGLDALSLSNGGIPNFEELSERLMKLTGWQVVAVPGLVPDDVFFDHMANRRFVAGNFIRRPDQLDYIQEPDVFHDVFGHVPMLADPVF
;
A
#
# COMPACT_ATOMS: atom_id res chain seq x y z
N MET A 1 -9.90 -24.93 14.43
CA MET A 1 -10.97 -23.92 14.39
C MET A 1 -10.37 -22.75 13.62
N ALA A 2 -10.83 -22.49 12.39
CA ALA A 2 -10.33 -21.38 11.60
C ALA A 2 -10.92 -20.11 12.23
N GLU A 3 -10.10 -19.35 12.95
CA GLU A 3 -10.47 -18.02 13.38
C GLU A 3 -10.53 -17.13 12.14
N THR A 4 -11.67 -16.47 11.96
CA THR A 4 -12.05 -15.72 10.77
C THR A 4 -11.02 -14.62 10.48
N THR A 5 -10.19 -14.81 9.45
CA THR A 5 -9.13 -13.86 9.04
C THR A 5 -9.66 -12.63 8.30
N HIS A 6 -10.97 -12.54 8.07
CA HIS A 6 -11.61 -11.42 7.36
C HIS A 6 -13.05 -11.23 7.86
N VAL A 7 -13.50 -9.97 7.95
CA VAL A 7 -14.78 -9.58 8.59
C VAL A 7 -16.00 -9.88 7.70
N LEU A 8 -15.81 -10.10 6.40
CA LEU A 8 -16.88 -10.15 5.41
C LEU A 8 -16.79 -11.41 4.53
N GLU A 9 -17.85 -12.22 4.45
CA GLU A 9 -17.88 -13.43 3.61
C GLU A 9 -17.93 -13.13 2.10
N HIS A 10 -18.29 -11.90 1.71
CA HIS A 10 -18.44 -11.46 0.33
C HIS A 10 -17.89 -10.03 0.18
N PRO A 11 -17.43 -9.63 -1.02
CA PRO A 11 -16.97 -8.26 -1.26
C PRO A 11 -18.05 -7.24 -0.87
N PRO A 12 -17.70 -6.14 -0.18
CA PRO A 12 -18.66 -5.10 0.17
C PRO A 12 -19.20 -4.41 -1.08
N ALA A 13 -20.38 -3.80 -0.96
CA ALA A 13 -21.03 -3.10 -2.07
C ALA A 13 -20.09 -2.07 -2.71
N GLY A 14 -19.97 -2.12 -4.04
CA GLY A 14 -19.05 -1.26 -4.80
C GLY A 14 -17.67 -1.88 -5.08
N SER A 15 -17.39 -3.07 -4.53
CA SER A 15 -16.16 -3.84 -4.85
C SER A 15 -16.38 -4.77 -6.03
N ALA A 16 -15.31 -5.06 -6.76
CA ALA A 16 -15.28 -6.11 -7.78
C ALA A 16 -15.30 -7.51 -7.14
N ALA A 17 -15.45 -8.55 -7.96
CA ALA A 17 -15.48 -9.94 -7.51
C ALA A 17 -14.17 -10.38 -6.83
N ASP A 18 -13.04 -9.77 -7.21
CA ASP A 18 -11.72 -9.97 -6.61
C ASP A 18 -11.43 -8.97 -5.46
N TRP A 19 -12.45 -8.32 -4.90
CA TRP A 19 -12.34 -7.34 -3.80
C TRP A 19 -11.67 -6.02 -4.16
N THR A 20 -11.23 -5.83 -5.40
CA THR A 20 -10.66 -4.55 -5.82
C THR A 20 -11.70 -3.44 -5.86
N ILE A 21 -11.25 -2.23 -5.55
CA ILE A 21 -12.03 -1.00 -5.67
C ILE A 21 -11.21 0.05 -6.44
N PRO A 22 -11.85 1.03 -7.08
CA PRO A 22 -11.14 2.22 -7.55
C PRO A 22 -10.48 2.94 -6.37
N GLN A 23 -9.22 3.37 -6.52
CA GLN A 23 -8.54 4.14 -5.47
C GLN A 23 -9.29 5.46 -5.19
N ASN A 24 -9.88 6.08 -6.21
CA ASN A 24 -10.51 7.40 -6.13
C ASN A 24 -9.55 8.43 -5.52
N TRP A 25 -8.32 8.52 -6.04
CA TRP A 25 -7.24 9.32 -5.48
C TRP A 25 -7.63 10.78 -5.19
N GLU A 26 -8.44 11.38 -6.06
CA GLU A 26 -8.93 12.77 -5.90
C GLU A 26 -9.83 12.97 -4.67
N ALA A 27 -10.35 11.90 -4.07
CA ALA A 27 -11.18 11.96 -2.87
C ALA A 27 -10.34 12.13 -1.58
N TYR A 28 -9.03 11.89 -1.62
CA TYR A 28 -8.17 12.14 -0.48
C TYR A 28 -8.12 13.64 -0.17
N THR A 29 -8.32 13.96 1.10
CA THR A 29 -8.26 15.32 1.59
C THR A 29 -6.82 15.79 1.72
N ALA A 30 -6.62 17.11 1.73
CA ALA A 30 -5.30 17.69 2.01
C ALA A 30 -4.72 17.24 3.36
N ALA A 31 -5.57 16.97 4.36
CA ALA A 31 -5.15 16.47 5.66
C ALA A 31 -4.61 15.03 5.60
N GLU A 32 -5.20 14.19 4.75
CA GLU A 32 -4.73 12.81 4.51
C GLU A 32 -3.39 12.81 3.76
N HIS A 33 -3.24 13.64 2.73
CA HIS A 33 -1.93 13.82 2.08
C HIS A 33 -0.87 14.36 3.06
N ALA A 34 -1.21 15.33 3.91
CA ALA A 34 -0.27 15.84 4.93
C ALA A 34 0.11 14.79 5.99
N THR A 35 -0.80 13.87 6.30
CA THR A 35 -0.52 12.73 7.18
C THR A 35 0.52 11.81 6.56
N TRP A 36 0.37 11.49 5.27
CA TRP A 36 1.37 10.72 4.52
C TRP A 36 2.74 11.39 4.58
N ASP A 37 2.80 12.69 4.29
CA ASP A 37 4.07 13.44 4.28
C ASP A 37 4.75 13.44 5.64
N THR A 38 3.97 13.57 6.72
CA THR A 38 4.47 13.51 8.09
C THR A 38 5.08 12.14 8.40
N LEU A 39 4.38 11.06 8.03
CA LEU A 39 4.86 9.69 8.23
C LEU A 39 6.11 9.41 7.38
N TYR A 40 6.10 9.80 6.11
CA TYR A 40 7.21 9.65 5.17
C TYR A 40 8.45 10.38 5.69
N ALA A 41 8.33 11.67 6.02
CA ALA A 41 9.46 12.48 6.49
C ALA A 41 10.06 11.95 7.80
N ARG A 42 9.23 11.39 8.69
CA ARG A 42 9.70 10.71 9.89
C ARG A 42 10.52 9.47 9.54
N GLN A 43 10.01 8.60 8.67
CA GLN A 43 10.70 7.35 8.31
C GLN A 43 11.95 7.59 7.47
N ALA A 44 11.92 8.53 6.52
CA ALA A 44 13.08 8.88 5.69
C ALA A 44 14.31 9.32 6.52
N LYS A 45 14.10 9.91 7.70
CA LYS A 45 15.18 10.24 8.65
C LYS A 45 15.70 9.03 9.44
N LEU A 46 14.85 8.04 9.70
CA LEU A 46 15.17 6.88 10.54
C LEU A 46 15.80 5.72 9.78
N LEU A 47 15.36 5.50 8.53
CA LEU A 47 15.72 4.33 7.73
C LEU A 47 17.19 4.24 7.30
N PRO A 48 17.94 5.34 7.04
CA PRO A 48 19.36 5.23 6.70
C PRO A 48 20.16 4.48 7.77
N GLY A 49 20.88 3.43 7.35
CA GLY A 49 21.62 2.56 8.26
C GLY A 49 20.77 1.53 9.01
N ARG A 50 19.45 1.47 8.76
CA ARG A 50 18.52 0.49 9.34
C ARG A 50 17.85 -0.38 8.28
N ALA A 51 17.31 0.23 7.23
CA ALA A 51 16.65 -0.47 6.15
C ALA A 51 17.67 -1.13 5.19
N SER A 52 17.23 -2.17 4.49
CA SER A 52 18.07 -2.82 3.47
C SER A 52 18.34 -1.86 2.30
N LYS A 53 19.47 -2.06 1.61
CA LYS A 53 19.80 -1.28 0.41
C LYS A 53 18.76 -1.48 -0.71
N ALA A 54 18.21 -2.70 -0.83
CA ALA A 54 17.17 -3.01 -1.81
C ALA A 54 15.91 -2.17 -1.57
N TYR A 55 15.46 -2.10 -0.31
CA TYR A 55 14.32 -1.29 0.08
C TYR A 55 14.55 0.21 -0.22
N LEU A 56 15.71 0.76 0.18
CA LEU A 56 16.03 2.17 -0.06
C LEU A 56 16.11 2.50 -1.57
N LYS A 57 16.61 1.57 -2.38
CA LYS A 57 16.63 1.69 -3.85
C LYS A 57 15.20 1.66 -4.42
N GLY A 58 14.33 0.79 -3.91
CA GLY A 58 12.93 0.72 -4.31
C GLY A 58 12.16 2.00 -3.98
N LEU A 59 12.40 2.59 -2.81
CA LEU A 59 11.79 3.86 -2.41
C LEU A 59 12.08 4.98 -3.41
N ASP A 60 13.34 5.09 -3.84
CA ASP A 60 13.79 6.08 -4.84
C ASP A 60 13.20 5.79 -6.23
N ALA A 61 13.30 4.54 -6.69
CA ALA A 61 12.82 4.13 -8.00
C ALA A 61 11.30 4.32 -8.20
N LEU A 62 10.52 4.21 -7.13
CA LEU A 62 9.06 4.37 -7.15
C LEU A 62 8.60 5.80 -6.86
N SER A 63 9.53 6.72 -6.58
CA SER A 63 9.25 8.14 -6.35
C SER A 63 8.22 8.41 -5.24
N LEU A 64 8.26 7.62 -4.15
CA LEU A 64 7.34 7.80 -3.02
C LEU A 64 7.60 9.08 -2.20
N SER A 65 8.66 9.83 -2.54
CA SER A 65 9.03 11.12 -1.95
C SER A 65 8.31 12.33 -2.53
N ASN A 66 7.47 12.17 -3.56
CA ASN A 66 6.91 13.30 -4.33
C ASN A 66 5.83 14.11 -3.58
N GLY A 67 5.48 13.72 -2.37
CA GLY A 67 4.48 14.38 -1.54
C GLY A 67 3.09 13.77 -1.72
N GLY A 68 2.37 13.66 -0.60
CA GLY A 68 1.04 13.06 -0.50
C GLY A 68 0.98 11.56 -0.74
N ILE A 69 -0.20 10.99 -0.47
CA ILE A 69 -0.53 9.59 -0.78
C ILE A 69 -0.27 9.33 -2.29
N PRO A 70 0.45 8.27 -2.67
CA PRO A 70 0.73 7.94 -4.07
C PRO A 70 -0.53 7.60 -4.85
N ASN A 71 -0.59 8.08 -6.10
CA ASN A 71 -1.57 7.58 -7.07
C ASN A 71 -1.15 6.16 -7.52
N PHE A 72 -2.04 5.19 -7.38
CA PHE A 72 -1.74 3.78 -7.64
C PHE A 72 -1.55 3.47 -9.12
N GLU A 73 -2.17 4.22 -10.02
CA GLU A 73 -1.96 4.06 -11.46
C GLU A 73 -0.52 4.44 -11.81
N GLU A 74 -0.07 5.65 -11.44
CA GLU A 74 1.30 6.09 -11.69
C GLU A 74 2.36 5.24 -10.97
N LEU A 75 2.08 4.85 -9.72
CA LEU A 75 2.95 3.94 -8.96
C LEU A 75 3.08 2.59 -9.67
N SER A 76 1.95 2.02 -10.12
CA SER A 76 1.91 0.75 -10.82
C SER A 76 2.61 0.84 -12.18
N GLU A 77 2.49 1.95 -12.92
CA GLU A 77 3.25 2.13 -14.16
C GLU A 77 4.76 2.02 -13.96
N ARG A 78 5.29 2.61 -12.87
CA ARG A 78 6.70 2.53 -12.51
C ARG A 78 7.07 1.10 -12.11
N LEU A 79 6.29 0.49 -11.21
CA LEU A 79 6.56 -0.84 -10.68
C LEU A 79 6.47 -1.93 -11.76
N MET A 80 5.50 -1.82 -12.67
CA MET A 80 5.32 -2.73 -13.80
C MET A 80 6.53 -2.76 -14.72
N LYS A 81 7.16 -1.59 -14.96
CA LYS A 81 8.39 -1.49 -15.78
C LYS A 81 9.60 -2.16 -15.13
N LEU A 82 9.62 -2.25 -13.79
CA LEU A 82 10.75 -2.81 -13.04
C LEU A 82 10.64 -4.33 -12.89
N THR A 83 9.48 -4.82 -12.47
CA THR A 83 9.32 -6.23 -12.04
C THR A 83 8.01 -6.87 -12.52
N GLY A 84 7.16 -6.11 -13.19
CA GLY A 84 5.85 -6.59 -13.63
C GLY A 84 4.82 -6.70 -12.50
N TRP A 85 5.06 -6.02 -11.37
CA TRP A 85 4.12 -5.89 -10.27
C TRP A 85 3.29 -4.60 -10.39
N GLN A 86 2.08 -4.63 -9.83
CA GLN A 86 1.20 -3.47 -9.67
C GLN A 86 0.57 -3.44 -8.28
N VAL A 87 0.06 -2.27 -7.88
CA VAL A 87 -0.68 -2.07 -6.63
C VAL A 87 -2.16 -1.87 -6.96
N VAL A 88 -3.03 -2.59 -6.26
CA VAL A 88 -4.49 -2.46 -6.40
C VAL A 88 -5.11 -2.07 -5.05
N ALA A 89 -6.12 -1.19 -5.10
CA ALA A 89 -6.81 -0.74 -3.90
C ALA A 89 -7.88 -1.76 -3.48
N VAL A 90 -7.96 -2.01 -2.17
CA VAL A 90 -8.98 -2.85 -1.53
C VAL A 90 -9.65 -2.08 -0.39
N PRO A 91 -10.91 -2.40 -0.02
CA PRO A 91 -11.64 -1.69 1.02
C PRO A 91 -11.05 -1.86 2.43
N GLY A 92 -10.12 -2.79 2.61
CA GLY A 92 -9.49 -3.13 3.88
C GLY A 92 -8.87 -4.53 3.80
N LEU A 93 -9.00 -5.31 4.87
CA LEU A 93 -8.59 -6.72 4.87
C LEU A 93 -9.43 -7.53 3.87
N VAL A 94 -8.77 -8.37 3.08
CA VAL A 94 -9.39 -9.31 2.14
C VAL A 94 -9.21 -10.75 2.64
N PRO A 95 -10.06 -11.70 2.20
CA PRO A 95 -9.85 -13.12 2.46
C PRO A 95 -8.47 -13.63 2.02
N ASP A 96 -7.93 -14.64 2.70
CA ASP A 96 -6.59 -15.17 2.43
C ASP A 96 -6.45 -15.71 0.99
N ASP A 97 -7.45 -16.43 0.49
CA ASP A 97 -7.47 -16.96 -0.87
C ASP A 97 -7.45 -15.85 -1.94
N VAL A 98 -8.17 -14.76 -1.68
CA VAL A 98 -8.16 -13.55 -2.53
C VAL A 98 -6.78 -12.89 -2.48
N PHE A 99 -6.21 -12.68 -1.29
CA PHE A 99 -4.86 -12.13 -1.13
C PHE A 99 -3.82 -12.94 -1.92
N PHE A 100 -3.84 -14.27 -1.76
CA PHE A 100 -2.88 -15.14 -2.43
C PHE A 100 -3.10 -15.21 -3.95
N ASP A 101 -4.34 -15.13 -4.45
CA ASP A 101 -4.59 -15.01 -5.90
C ASP A 101 -3.98 -13.71 -6.46
N HIS A 102 -4.17 -12.58 -5.77
CA HIS A 102 -3.54 -11.31 -6.15
C HIS A 102 -2.01 -11.43 -6.22
N MET A 103 -1.39 -11.95 -5.16
CA MET A 103 0.06 -12.16 -5.11
C MET A 103 0.56 -13.09 -6.22
N ALA A 104 -0.14 -14.19 -6.50
CA ALA A 104 0.20 -15.12 -7.57
C ALA A 104 0.20 -14.48 -8.97
N ASN A 105 -0.59 -13.40 -9.13
CA ASN A 105 -0.72 -12.66 -10.38
C ASN A 105 -0.01 -11.28 -10.35
N ARG A 106 0.96 -11.10 -9.44
CA ARG A 106 1.75 -9.86 -9.28
C ARG A 106 0.92 -8.60 -9.05
N ARG A 107 -0.20 -8.75 -8.34
CA ARG A 107 -1.02 -7.64 -7.83
C ARG A 107 -0.82 -7.58 -6.32
N PHE A 108 -0.29 -6.48 -5.81
CA PHE A 108 -0.22 -6.26 -4.37
C PHE A 108 -1.45 -5.48 -3.93
N VAL A 109 -2.22 -6.02 -2.98
CA VAL A 109 -3.40 -5.34 -2.44
C VAL A 109 -2.99 -4.34 -1.37
N ALA A 110 -3.56 -3.14 -1.40
CA ALA A 110 -3.32 -2.09 -0.42
C ALA A 110 -4.63 -1.45 0.05
N GLY A 111 -4.76 -1.22 1.35
CA GLY A 111 -5.90 -0.53 1.94
C GLY A 111 -6.06 0.90 1.40
N ASN A 112 -7.30 1.30 1.12
CA ASN A 112 -7.60 2.58 0.48
C ASN A 112 -7.88 3.74 1.45
N PHE A 113 -7.26 3.74 2.65
CA PHE A 113 -7.40 4.79 3.64
C PHE A 113 -6.06 5.08 4.32
N ILE A 114 -5.89 6.26 4.91
CA ILE A 114 -4.75 6.57 5.78
C ILE A 114 -5.22 6.75 7.23
N ARG A 115 -4.39 6.34 8.18
CA ARG A 115 -4.64 6.60 9.62
C ARG A 115 -4.86 8.09 9.89
N ARG A 116 -5.59 8.41 10.96
CA ARG A 116 -5.81 9.80 11.34
C ARG A 116 -4.57 10.42 12.02
N PRO A 117 -4.47 11.76 12.10
CA PRO A 117 -3.39 12.44 12.80
C PRO A 117 -3.21 12.03 14.27
N ASP A 118 -4.29 11.68 14.98
CA ASP A 118 -4.25 11.18 16.37
C ASP A 118 -3.71 9.74 16.48
N GLN A 119 -3.50 9.05 15.36
CA GLN A 119 -3.02 7.67 15.26
C GLN A 119 -1.65 7.57 14.57
N LEU A 120 -0.94 8.68 14.40
CA LEU A 120 0.35 8.74 13.68
C LEU A 120 1.40 7.74 14.20
N ASP A 121 1.42 7.53 15.51
CA ASP A 121 2.39 6.64 16.14
C ASP A 121 2.05 5.17 15.93
N TYR A 122 0.75 4.83 15.92
CA TYR A 122 0.30 3.46 15.72
C TYR A 122 -1.20 3.38 15.40
N ILE A 123 -1.56 2.44 14.52
CA ILE A 123 -2.90 1.92 14.29
C ILE A 123 -2.80 0.40 14.15
N GLN A 124 -3.84 -0.35 14.52
CA GLN A 124 -3.84 -1.81 14.45
C GLN A 124 -4.10 -2.30 13.02
N GLU A 125 -5.01 -1.65 12.31
CA GLU A 125 -5.37 -1.97 10.95
C GLU A 125 -4.27 -1.53 9.96
N PRO A 126 -3.96 -2.34 8.92
CA PRO A 126 -3.08 -1.90 7.86
C PRO A 126 -3.74 -0.76 7.07
N ASP A 127 -3.06 0.37 7.00
CA ASP A 127 -3.47 1.53 6.20
C ASP A 127 -2.57 1.66 4.95
N VAL A 128 -2.91 2.59 4.06
CA VAL A 128 -2.16 2.83 2.82
C VAL A 128 -0.68 3.11 3.08
N PHE A 129 -0.32 3.74 4.20
CA PHE A 129 1.08 3.97 4.54
C PHE A 129 1.79 2.66 4.88
N HIS A 130 1.20 1.81 5.72
CA HIS A 130 1.77 0.48 6.00
C HIS A 130 1.95 -0.32 4.70
N ASP A 131 0.90 -0.42 3.89
CA ASP A 131 0.90 -1.27 2.71
C ASP A 131 1.87 -0.75 1.65
N VAL A 132 1.75 0.53 1.28
CA VAL A 132 2.50 1.11 0.16
C VAL A 132 3.91 1.49 0.55
N PHE A 133 4.12 2.17 1.68
CA PHE A 133 5.48 2.53 2.09
C PHE A 133 6.22 1.32 2.67
N GLY A 134 5.53 0.44 3.40
CA GLY A 134 6.16 -0.69 4.07
C GLY A 134 6.58 -1.83 3.14
N HIS A 135 5.73 -2.20 2.16
CA HIS A 135 5.95 -3.42 1.36
C HIS A 135 6.38 -3.13 -0.07
N VAL A 136 5.71 -2.20 -0.76
CA VAL A 136 5.87 -2.00 -2.21
C VAL A 136 7.30 -1.70 -2.66
N PRO A 137 8.16 -0.97 -1.91
CA PRO A 137 9.56 -0.76 -2.32
C PRO A 137 10.35 -2.04 -2.52
N MET A 138 10.05 -3.12 -1.78
CA MET A 138 10.72 -4.40 -1.98
C MET A 138 10.29 -5.09 -3.28
N LEU A 139 9.06 -4.86 -3.75
CA LEU A 139 8.56 -5.42 -5.02
C LEU A 139 9.27 -4.83 -6.25
N ALA A 140 10.05 -3.76 -6.09
CA ALA A 140 10.91 -3.22 -7.14
C ALA A 140 12.23 -4.00 -7.30
N ASP A 141 12.55 -4.91 -6.37
CA ASP A 141 13.66 -5.86 -6.49
C ASP A 141 13.16 -7.15 -7.17
N PRO A 142 13.79 -7.61 -8.26
CA PRO A 142 13.28 -8.75 -9.04
C PRO A 142 13.48 -10.12 -8.36
N VAL A 143 14.27 -10.21 -7.28
CA VAL A 143 14.49 -11.47 -6.55
C VAL A 143 13.47 -11.67 -5.43
N PHE A 144 12.99 -10.57 -4.84
CA PHE A 144 11.95 -10.59 -3.80
C PHE A 144 10.58 -10.90 -4.42
#